data_AF-A0A8S2WJM0-F1
#
_entry.id   AF-A0A8S2WJM0-F1
#
_cell.length_a   1.000
_cell.length_b   1.000
_cell.length_c   1.000
_cell.angle_alpha   90.00
_cell.angle_beta   90.00
_cell.angle_gamma   90.00
#
_symmetry.space_group_name_H-M   'P 1'
#
loop_
_entity.id
_entity.type
_entity.pdbx_description
1 polymer ?
#
loop_
_entity_poly.entity_id
_entity_poly.type
_entity_poly.pdbx_seq_one_letter_code
_entity_poly.pdbx_strand_id
1 'polypeptide(L)'
;KNGRLDRWALQLQDYEFSIKHVAGKHNCVADCLSRYPMSPPDDLVEQKLDEVCTITANLSISPPIFDSTKIKEEQLKNVKMTKMHFDLAAGVKMDQYELQNDVIHKIIHRGKSILKLPYIPPNLIQPLLQAYHNHPTAGHLGVVKTWYKIRYRYF
;
A
#
# COMPACT_ATOMS: atom_id res chain seq x y z
N LYS A 1 24.32 -21.36 0.16
CA LYS A 1 23.40 -21.16 1.32
C LYS A 1 22.32 -20.16 0.95
N ASN A 2 21.05 -20.44 1.25
CA ASN A 2 19.93 -19.59 0.85
C ASN A 2 19.55 -18.65 2.02
N GLY A 3 20.18 -17.49 2.08
CA GLY A 3 20.01 -16.53 3.19
C GLY A 3 18.58 -15.98 3.36
N ARG A 4 17.66 -16.27 2.43
CA ARG A 4 16.23 -16.03 2.65
C ARG A 4 15.64 -17.09 3.60
N LEU A 5 15.92 -18.37 3.37
CA LEU A 5 15.42 -19.46 4.22
C LEU A 5 15.99 -19.38 5.64
N ASP A 6 17.28 -19.04 5.78
CA ASP A 6 17.93 -18.93 7.09
C ASP A 6 17.26 -17.87 7.99
N ARG A 7 16.85 -16.73 7.41
CA ARG A 7 16.13 -15.67 8.15
C ARG A 7 14.74 -16.12 8.60
N TRP A 8 14.02 -16.85 7.75
CA TRP A 8 12.71 -17.39 8.10
C TRP A 8 12.81 -18.51 9.12
N ALA A 9 13.83 -19.37 9.04
CA ALA A 9 14.08 -20.42 10.02
C ALA A 9 14.29 -19.84 11.43
N LEU A 10 15.08 -18.77 11.56
CA LEU A 10 15.26 -18.06 12.84
C LEU A 10 13.95 -17.52 13.42
N GLN A 11 13.08 -16.95 12.58
CA GLN A 11 11.80 -16.40 13.04
C GLN A 11 10.77 -17.48 13.37
N LEU A 12 10.80 -18.61 12.65
CA LEU A 12 9.84 -19.69 12.83
C LEU A 12 10.23 -20.62 14.00
N GLN A 13 11.48 -20.56 14.47
CA GLN A 13 11.99 -21.42 15.54
C GLN A 13 11.19 -21.35 16.84
N ASP A 14 10.56 -20.20 17.13
CA ASP A 14 9.75 -19.98 18.33
C ASP A 14 8.37 -20.68 18.27
N TYR A 15 7.99 -21.22 17.12
CA TYR A 15 6.68 -21.86 16.90
C TYR A 15 6.80 -23.38 16.82
N GLU A 16 5.82 -24.07 17.37
CA GLU A 16 5.66 -25.51 17.17
C GLU A 16 4.80 -25.76 15.92
N PHE A 17 5.40 -26.30 14.85
CA PHE A 17 4.70 -26.58 13.61
C PHE A 17 5.25 -27.83 12.89
N SER A 18 4.43 -28.38 11.99
CA SER A 18 4.85 -29.46 11.09
C SER A 18 4.73 -29.00 9.63
N ILE A 19 5.75 -29.29 8.83
CA ILE A 19 5.76 -28.93 7.41
C ILE A 19 5.01 -30.01 6.63
N LYS A 20 3.90 -29.63 5.99
CA LYS A 20 3.13 -30.50 5.10
C LYS A 20 3.01 -29.87 3.72
N HIS A 21 3.28 -30.64 2.68
CA HIS A 21 3.07 -30.20 1.30
C HIS A 21 1.56 -30.14 0.99
N VAL A 22 1.10 -29.01 0.45
CA VAL A 22 -0.27 -28.85 -0.05
C VAL A 22 -0.20 -28.71 -1.56
N ALA A 23 -0.80 -29.66 -2.29
CA ALA A 23 -0.88 -29.59 -3.74
C ALA A 23 -1.67 -28.34 -4.17
N GLY A 24 -1.24 -27.66 -5.25
CA GLY A 24 -1.81 -26.37 -5.68
C GLY A 24 -3.33 -26.37 -5.84
N LYS A 25 -3.93 -27.47 -6.33
CA LYS A 25 -5.39 -27.65 -6.46
C LYS A 25 -6.14 -27.49 -5.13
N HIS A 26 -5.52 -27.87 -4.01
CA HIS A 26 -6.10 -27.78 -2.67
C HIS A 26 -5.67 -26.51 -1.93
N ASN A 27 -4.73 -25.73 -2.47
CA ASN A 27 -4.27 -24.48 -1.88
C ASN A 27 -5.12 -23.28 -2.32
N CYS A 28 -6.40 -23.50 -2.65
CA CYS A 28 -7.27 -22.51 -3.28
C CYS A 28 -7.47 -21.27 -2.39
N VAL A 29 -7.68 -21.43 -1.08
CA VAL A 29 -7.91 -20.31 -0.17
C VAL A 29 -6.70 -19.38 -0.11
N ALA A 30 -5.50 -19.94 0.11
CA ALA A 30 -4.28 -19.14 0.14
C ALA A 30 -3.92 -18.56 -1.23
N ASP A 31 -4.17 -19.29 -2.32
CA ASP A 31 -3.97 -18.80 -3.69
C ASP A 31 -4.89 -17.60 -3.98
N CYS A 32 -6.19 -17.72 -3.68
CA CYS A 32 -7.18 -16.64 -3.79
C CYS A 32 -6.76 -15.41 -3.00
N LEU A 33 -6.40 -15.56 -1.72
CA LEU A 33 -5.98 -14.44 -0.88
C LEU A 33 -4.67 -13.80 -1.37
N SER A 34 -3.72 -14.60 -1.87
CA SER A 34 -2.43 -14.10 -2.34
C SER A 34 -2.51 -13.39 -3.70
N ARG A 35 -3.48 -13.78 -4.54
CA ARG A 35 -3.73 -13.22 -5.88
C ARG A 35 -4.85 -12.21 -5.89
N TYR A 36 -5.52 -12.00 -4.77
CA TYR A 36 -6.61 -11.05 -4.68
C TYR A 36 -6.11 -9.68 -5.15
N PRO A 37 -6.78 -9.04 -6.13
CA PRO A 37 -6.33 -7.79 -6.67
C PRO A 37 -6.31 -6.74 -5.55
N MET A 38 -5.12 -6.25 -5.22
CA MET A 38 -4.91 -5.19 -4.23
C MET A 38 -5.30 -3.79 -4.75
N SER A 39 -5.82 -3.72 -5.98
CA SER A 39 -6.31 -2.52 -6.63
C SER A 39 -7.69 -2.80 -7.22
N PRO A 40 -8.59 -1.81 -7.32
CA PRO A 40 -9.71 -1.92 -8.24
C PRO A 40 -9.14 -2.22 -9.63
N PRO A 41 -9.70 -3.21 -10.37
CA PRO A 41 -9.27 -3.45 -11.74
C PRO A 41 -9.44 -2.16 -12.56
N ASP A 42 -8.49 -1.87 -13.44
CA ASP A 42 -8.54 -0.69 -14.33
C ASP A 42 -9.81 -0.71 -15.22
N ASP A 43 -10.52 -1.85 -15.29
CA ASP A 43 -11.88 -2.01 -15.79
C ASP A 43 -12.77 -2.66 -14.72
N LEU A 44 -13.63 -1.89 -14.07
CA LEU A 44 -14.68 -2.41 -13.20
C LEU A 44 -15.73 -3.12 -14.07
N VAL A 45 -15.60 -4.45 -14.22
CA VAL A 45 -16.80 -5.28 -14.42
C VAL A 45 -17.49 -5.32 -13.06
N GLU A 46 -18.67 -4.72 -12.98
CA GLU A 46 -19.66 -4.93 -11.91
C GLU A 46 -19.93 -6.44 -11.79
N GLN A 47 -19.12 -7.15 -11.01
CA GLN A 47 -19.52 -8.43 -10.48
C GLN A 47 -20.38 -8.14 -9.27
N LYS A 48 -21.69 -8.30 -9.43
CA LYS A 48 -22.63 -8.52 -8.33
C LYS A 48 -21.98 -9.56 -7.40
N LEU A 49 -21.62 -9.12 -6.20
CA LEU A 49 -21.18 -10.02 -5.15
C LEU A 49 -22.39 -10.83 -4.69
N ASP A 50 -22.45 -12.09 -5.12
CA ASP A 50 -23.34 -13.06 -4.50
C ASP A 50 -22.92 -13.24 -3.03
N GLU A 51 -23.92 -13.20 -2.15
CA GLU A 51 -23.81 -13.27 -0.69
C GLU A 51 -23.11 -14.55 -0.22
N VAL A 52 -21.78 -14.53 -0.08
CA VAL A 52 -21.07 -15.51 0.75
C VAL A 52 -19.98 -14.81 1.57
N CYS A 53 -20.24 -14.73 2.87
CA CYS A 53 -19.31 -14.47 3.98
C CYS A 53 -18.43 -13.20 3.87
N THR A 54 -19.09 -12.04 3.95
CA THR A 54 -18.49 -10.79 4.42
C THR A 54 -18.14 -10.89 5.91
N ILE A 55 -17.13 -11.70 6.25
CA ILE A 55 -16.25 -11.31 7.36
C ILE A 55 -15.35 -10.26 6.73
N THR A 56 -15.77 -8.99 6.83
CA THR A 56 -14.93 -7.82 6.56
C THR A 56 -13.80 -7.78 7.58
N ALA A 57 -12.90 -8.76 7.53
CA ALA A 57 -11.54 -8.55 7.98
C ALA A 57 -10.98 -7.48 7.05
N ASN A 58 -10.65 -6.32 7.62
CA ASN A 58 -9.97 -5.22 6.96
C ASN A 58 -8.78 -5.71 6.13
N LEU A 59 -9.05 -6.11 4.88
CA LEU A 59 -8.11 -6.80 3.99
C LEU A 59 -7.14 -5.79 3.33
N SER A 60 -6.79 -4.73 4.05
CA SER A 60 -5.53 -4.04 3.84
C SER A 60 -4.49 -4.81 4.64
N ILE A 61 -3.91 -5.85 4.04
CA ILE A 61 -2.87 -6.72 4.64
C ILE A 61 -1.61 -5.92 5.09
N SER A 62 -1.55 -4.62 4.84
CA SER A 62 -0.75 -3.69 5.62
C SER A 62 -1.57 -2.43 5.86
N PRO A 63 -1.81 -1.99 7.11
CA PRO A 63 -2.29 -0.63 7.35
C PRO A 63 -1.35 0.38 6.66
N PRO A 64 -1.84 1.58 6.29
CA PRO A 64 -0.96 2.65 5.84
C PRO A 64 0.14 2.85 6.88
N ILE A 65 1.40 2.78 6.44
CA ILE A 65 2.57 2.78 7.33
C ILE A 65 2.70 4.12 8.07
N PHE A 66 2.22 5.18 7.44
CA PHE A 66 2.15 6.50 8.04
C PHE A 66 0.71 6.90 8.23
N ASP A 67 0.42 7.45 9.40
CA ASP A 67 -0.79 8.21 9.63
C ASP A 67 -0.74 9.54 8.85
N SER A 68 -1.91 10.03 8.47
CA SER A 68 -2.16 11.32 7.85
C SER A 68 -1.48 12.48 8.59
N THR A 69 -1.49 12.44 9.93
CA THR A 69 -0.82 13.41 10.82
C THR A 69 0.68 13.52 10.54
N LYS A 70 1.38 12.38 10.50
CA LYS A 70 2.81 12.29 10.22
C LYS A 70 3.15 12.77 8.80
N ILE A 71 2.30 12.45 7.82
CA ILE A 71 2.51 12.93 6.45
C ILE A 71 2.39 14.46 6.41
N LYS A 72 1.35 15.03 7.03
CA LYS A 72 1.15 16.50 7.12
C LYS A 72 2.36 17.20 7.74
N GLU A 73 2.83 16.73 8.89
CA GLU A 73 3.96 17.33 9.59
C GLU A 73 5.22 17.37 8.72
N GLU A 74 5.52 16.28 8.01
CA GLU A 74 6.69 16.22 7.13
C GLU A 74 6.50 17.02 5.83
N GLN A 75 5.27 17.17 5.33
CA GLN A 75 4.97 18.07 4.21
C GLN A 75 5.24 19.53 4.59
N LEU A 76 4.84 19.96 5.80
CA LEU A 76 5.04 21.34 6.26
C LEU A 76 6.51 21.71 6.51
N LYS A 77 7.38 20.72 6.74
CA LYS A 77 8.84 20.93 6.82
C LYS A 77 9.48 21.20 5.46
N ASN A 78 8.86 20.75 4.37
CA ASN A 78 9.40 20.94 3.03
C ASN A 78 8.93 22.26 2.41
N VAL A 79 9.84 23.21 2.19
CA VAL A 79 9.55 24.57 1.67
C VAL A 79 8.62 24.58 0.45
N LYS A 80 8.75 23.63 -0.49
CA LYS A 80 7.89 23.58 -1.68
C LYS A 80 6.48 23.10 -1.33
N MET A 81 6.39 22.07 -0.50
CA MET A 81 5.09 21.51 -0.09
C MET A 81 4.36 22.43 0.88
N THR A 82 5.06 23.17 1.75
CA THR A 82 4.46 24.19 2.62
C THR A 82 3.80 25.30 1.81
N LYS A 83 4.46 25.78 0.73
CA LYS A 83 3.87 26.77 -0.18
C LYS A 83 2.62 26.23 -0.86
N MET A 84 2.70 25.02 -1.43
CA MET A 84 1.53 24.36 -2.03
C MET A 84 0.40 24.17 -1.01
N HIS A 85 0.70 23.79 0.23
CA HIS A 85 -0.29 23.64 1.29
C HIS A 85 -0.99 24.97 1.58
N PHE A 86 -0.23 26.07 1.69
CA PHE A 86 -0.79 27.40 1.91
C PHE A 86 -1.66 27.86 0.75
N ASP A 87 -1.19 27.70 -0.49
CA ASP A 87 -1.93 28.08 -1.69
C ASP A 87 -3.25 27.29 -1.81
N LEU A 88 -3.20 25.97 -1.61
CA LEU A 88 -4.40 25.12 -1.63
C LEU A 88 -5.36 25.45 -0.48
N ALA A 89 -4.85 25.75 0.72
CA ALA A 89 -5.66 26.17 1.87
C ALA A 89 -6.30 27.55 1.65
N ALA A 90 -5.64 28.44 0.91
CA ALA A 90 -6.17 29.74 0.50
C ALA A 90 -7.19 29.64 -0.65
N GLY A 91 -7.48 28.42 -1.15
CA GLY A 91 -8.44 28.17 -2.23
C GLY A 91 -7.88 28.38 -3.63
N VAL A 92 -6.56 28.47 -3.80
CA VAL A 92 -5.93 28.48 -5.12
C VAL A 92 -6.14 27.10 -5.75
N LYS A 93 -6.90 27.05 -6.84
CA LYS A 93 -7.12 25.81 -7.58
C LYS A 93 -5.84 25.37 -8.28
N MET A 94 -5.44 24.12 -8.05
CA MET A 94 -4.39 23.46 -8.81
C MET A 94 -4.95 22.19 -9.43
N ASP A 95 -4.91 22.06 -10.77
CA ASP A 95 -5.56 20.95 -11.47
C ASP A 95 -5.01 19.57 -11.09
N GLN A 96 -3.78 19.51 -10.60
CA GLN A 96 -3.08 18.27 -10.28
C GLN A 96 -3.04 17.96 -8.77
N TYR A 97 -3.44 18.89 -7.90
CA TYR A 97 -3.29 18.75 -6.46
C TYR A 97 -4.53 19.21 -5.71
N GLU A 98 -4.86 18.49 -4.65
CA GLU A 98 -5.99 18.80 -3.79
C GLU A 98 -5.59 18.61 -2.33
N LEU A 99 -6.10 19.47 -1.47
CA LEU A 99 -5.92 19.33 -0.02
C LEU A 99 -7.07 18.49 0.53
N GLN A 100 -6.75 17.33 1.12
CA GLN A 100 -7.74 16.46 1.76
C GLN A 100 -7.22 16.09 3.15
N ASN A 101 -8.00 16.37 4.19
CA ASN A 101 -7.61 16.16 5.59
C ASN A 101 -6.26 16.81 5.95
N ASP A 102 -6.02 18.04 5.49
CA ASP A 102 -4.75 18.78 5.64
C ASP A 102 -3.50 18.10 5.04
N VAL A 103 -3.69 17.10 4.17
CA VAL A 103 -2.60 16.45 3.45
C VAL A 103 -2.75 16.75 1.96
N ILE A 104 -1.63 17.13 1.32
CA ILE A 104 -1.60 17.35 -0.12
C ILE A 104 -1.74 16.00 -0.82
N HIS A 105 -2.76 15.85 -1.64
CA HIS A 105 -2.98 14.69 -2.51
C HIS A 105 -2.73 15.08 -3.96
N LYS A 106 -2.14 14.16 -4.72
CA LYS A 106 -2.04 14.28 -6.16
C LYS A 106 -3.21 13.59 -6.83
N ILE A 107 -3.82 14.28 -7.78
CA ILE A 107 -4.89 13.77 -8.63
C ILE A 107 -4.24 13.07 -9.83
N ILE A 108 -4.56 11.78 -10.00
CA ILE A 108 -4.09 10.96 -11.12
C ILE A 108 -5.29 10.40 -11.86
N HIS A 109 -5.40 10.77 -13.13
CA HIS A 109 -6.42 10.23 -14.03
C HIS A 109 -5.93 8.91 -14.63
N ARG A 110 -6.75 7.86 -14.49
CA ARG A 110 -6.51 6.55 -15.11
C ARG A 110 -7.78 6.06 -15.78
N GLY A 111 -7.85 6.25 -17.09
CA GLY A 111 -9.07 5.97 -17.84
C GLY A 111 -10.24 6.80 -17.29
N LYS A 112 -11.28 6.11 -16.82
CA LYS A 112 -12.47 6.73 -16.22
C LYS A 112 -12.34 7.00 -14.72
N SER A 113 -11.29 6.48 -14.07
CA SER A 113 -11.10 6.58 -12.63
C SER A 113 -10.15 7.71 -12.26
N ILE A 114 -10.48 8.40 -11.18
CA ILE A 114 -9.63 9.44 -10.58
C ILE A 114 -9.08 8.89 -9.27
N LEU A 115 -7.76 8.78 -9.16
CA LEU A 115 -7.07 8.40 -7.94
C LEU A 115 -6.54 9.64 -7.25
N LYS A 116 -6.86 9.81 -5.97
CA LYS A 116 -6.29 10.84 -5.10
C LYS A 116 -5.29 10.16 -4.17
N LEU A 117 -4.00 10.40 -4.39
CA LEU A 117 -2.93 9.75 -3.62
C LEU A 117 -2.20 10.77 -2.75
N PRO A 118 -1.98 10.49 -1.44
CA PRO A 118 -1.15 11.33 -0.59
C PRO A 118 0.23 11.54 -1.21
N TYR A 119 0.64 12.79 -1.37
CA TYR A 119 1.95 13.15 -1.88
C TYR A 119 2.99 12.95 -0.76
N ILE A 120 3.85 11.95 -0.89
CA ILE A 120 4.83 11.63 0.13
C ILE A 120 6.04 12.58 0.04
N PRO A 121 6.40 13.27 1.15
CA PRO A 121 7.60 14.09 1.18
C PRO A 121 8.87 13.24 1.06
N PRO A 122 9.97 13.77 0.49
CA PRO A 122 11.20 13.01 0.23
C PRO A 122 11.76 12.25 1.44
N ASN A 123 11.64 12.83 2.64
CA ASN A 123 12.12 12.24 3.89
C ASN A 123 11.41 10.93 4.27
N LEU A 124 10.16 10.75 3.82
CA LEU A 124 9.35 9.57 4.12
C LEU A 124 9.50 8.47 3.06
N ILE A 125 10.12 8.74 1.91
CA ILE A 125 10.28 7.76 0.82
C ILE A 125 11.13 6.58 1.27
N GLN A 126 12.29 6.83 1.89
CA GLN A 126 13.17 5.73 2.33
C GLN A 126 12.52 4.86 3.41
N PRO A 127 11.93 5.42 4.49
CA PRO A 127 11.19 4.63 5.46
C PRO A 127 10.00 3.88 4.85
N LEU A 128 9.30 4.46 3.87
CA LEU A 128 8.21 3.81 3.14
C LEU A 128 8.69 2.56 2.39
N LEU A 129 9.77 2.72 1.62
CA LEU A 129 10.37 1.63 0.85
C LEU A 129 10.89 0.52 1.77
N GLN A 130 11.55 0.89 2.86
CA GLN A 130 12.04 -0.07 3.85
C GLN A 130 10.90 -0.83 4.49
N ALA A 131 9.79 -0.19 4.85
CA ALA A 131 8.65 -0.88 5.43
C ALA A 131 7.97 -1.84 4.42
N TYR A 132 7.79 -1.46 3.15
CA TYR A 132 7.21 -2.37 2.15
C TYR A 132 8.17 -3.48 1.66
N HIS A 133 9.48 -3.32 1.85
CA HIS A 133 10.48 -4.30 1.43
C HIS A 133 10.98 -5.20 2.57
N ASN A 134 11.25 -4.63 3.74
CA ASN A 134 11.93 -5.30 4.85
C ASN A 134 10.98 -5.83 5.93
N HIS A 135 9.67 -5.52 5.86
CA HIS A 135 8.73 -6.05 6.84
C HIS A 135 8.67 -7.58 6.76
N PRO A 136 8.66 -8.32 7.90
CA PRO A 136 8.69 -9.78 7.90
C PRO A 136 7.63 -10.39 6.98
N THR A 137 6.39 -9.91 7.06
CA THR A 137 5.28 -10.39 6.22
C THR A 137 5.25 -9.80 4.80
N ALA A 138 6.11 -8.81 4.47
CA ALA A 138 6.14 -8.22 3.14
C ALA A 138 6.82 -9.12 2.10
N GLY A 139 7.52 -10.17 2.53
CA GLY A 139 8.07 -11.21 1.66
C GLY A 139 9.36 -10.83 0.91
N HIS A 140 9.99 -9.70 1.26
CA HIS A 140 11.19 -9.17 0.61
C HIS A 140 11.06 -9.10 -0.91
N LEU A 141 10.01 -8.41 -1.35
CA LEU A 141 9.66 -8.30 -2.75
C LEU A 141 10.73 -7.53 -3.53
N GLY A 142 11.08 -8.03 -4.72
CA GLY A 142 11.91 -7.28 -5.66
C GLY A 142 11.25 -5.95 -6.07
N VAL A 143 12.06 -5.04 -6.61
CA VAL A 143 11.72 -3.64 -6.91
C VAL A 143 10.34 -3.47 -7.55
N VAL A 144 10.07 -4.22 -8.63
CA VAL A 144 8.80 -4.12 -9.39
C VAL A 144 7.60 -4.41 -8.51
N LYS A 145 7.65 -5.49 -7.72
CA LYS A 145 6.54 -5.91 -6.86
C LYS A 145 6.31 -4.93 -5.70
N THR A 146 7.39 -4.38 -5.15
CA THR A 146 7.31 -3.32 -4.12
C THR A 146 6.69 -2.04 -4.69
N TRP A 147 7.09 -1.64 -5.90
CA TRP A 147 6.52 -0.49 -6.59
C TRP A 147 5.01 -0.66 -6.85
N TYR A 148 4.57 -1.83 -7.33
CA TYR A 148 3.14 -2.11 -7.54
C TYR A 148 2.32 -2.00 -6.24
N LYS A 149 2.89 -2.35 -5.08
CA LYS A 149 2.22 -2.16 -3.78
C LYS A 149 2.07 -0.69 -3.38
N ILE A 150 3.04 0.15 -3.72
CA ILE A 150 3.10 1.56 -3.29
C ILE A 150 2.30 2.48 -4.23
N ARG A 151 2.38 2.23 -5.55
CA ARG A 151 1.82 3.08 -6.64
C ARG A 151 0.34 3.44 -6.52
N TYR A 152 -0.45 2.62 -5.83
CA TYR A 152 -1.89 2.85 -5.67
C TYR A 152 -2.26 3.46 -4.32
N ARG A 153 -1.28 3.67 -3.44
CA ARG A 153 -1.48 4.18 -2.08
C ARG A 153 -0.82 5.53 -1.84
N TYR A 154 0.24 5.83 -2.57
CA TYR A 154 1.06 7.03 -2.38
C TYR A 154 1.53 7.56 -3.74
N PHE A 155 1.75 8.88 -3.80
CA PHE A 155 2.43 9.54 -4.92
C PHE A 155 3.81 10.05 -4.50
#